data_AF-A0A0C4E4X7-F1
#
_entry.id   AF-A0A0C4E4X7-F1
#
_cell.length_a   1.000
_cell.length_b   1.000
_cell.length_c   1.000
_cell.angle_alpha   90.00
_cell.angle_beta   90.00
_cell.angle_gamma   90.00
#
_symmetry.space_group_name_H-M   'P 1'
#
loop_
_entity.id
_entity.type
_entity.pdbx_description
1 polymer ?
#
loop_
_entity_poly.entity_id
_entity_poly.type
_entity_poly.pdbx_seq_one_letter_code
_entity_poly.pdbx_strand_id
1 'polypeptide(L)'
;GPGWFRERHGFGTLPLYVRPGTVLVLGGGSGVRRGAVYDYAQDVEVRLYEVQAGDGADVVDADGAVIGRVVVGEDGKTVTGVNLFKGSCVVRDPGFAEETVESAGIETLEERAF
;
A
#
# COMPACT_ATOMS: atom_id res chain seq x y z
N GLY A 1 15.29 -5.58 6.82
CA GLY A 1 15.71 -5.75 8.24
C GLY A 1 16.36 -7.10 8.42
N PRO A 2 16.73 -7.55 9.64
CA PRO A 2 17.13 -6.79 10.83
C PRO A 2 18.38 -5.93 10.54
N GLY A 3 18.45 -4.74 11.13
CA GLY A 3 19.57 -3.82 10.91
C GLY A 3 19.17 -2.37 11.14
N TRP A 4 20.16 -1.51 11.37
CA TRP A 4 19.99 -0.07 11.40
C TRP A 4 20.39 0.50 10.06
N PHE A 5 19.49 1.25 9.45
CA PHE A 5 19.72 1.85 8.14
C PHE A 5 19.90 3.35 8.30
N ARG A 6 20.76 3.93 7.46
CA ARG A 6 20.94 5.37 7.36
C ARG A 6 20.67 5.79 5.92
N GLU A 7 19.68 6.65 5.75
CA GLU A 7 19.27 7.16 4.44
C GLU A 7 19.29 8.69 4.45
N ARG A 8 19.57 9.28 3.29
CA ARG A 8 19.42 10.72 3.06
C ARG A 8 18.18 10.92 2.20
N HIS A 9 17.28 11.77 2.68
CA HIS A 9 16.04 12.11 1.99
C HIS A 9 16.05 13.59 1.62
N GLY A 10 15.55 13.90 0.42
CA GLY A 10 15.15 15.26 0.05
C GLY A 10 14.05 15.79 0.97
N PHE A 11 13.81 17.10 0.96
CA PHE A 11 12.84 17.74 1.86
C PHE A 11 11.42 17.15 1.77
N GLY A 12 11.00 16.73 0.57
CA GLY A 12 9.68 16.14 0.33
C GLY A 12 9.59 14.63 0.56
N THR A 13 10.68 13.98 0.99
CA THR A 13 10.72 12.53 1.20
C THR A 13 11.14 12.18 2.62
N LEU A 14 10.75 10.97 3.04
CA LEU A 14 11.08 10.42 4.35
C LEU A 14 11.04 8.89 4.27
N PRO A 15 11.72 8.18 5.18
CA PRO A 15 11.72 6.72 5.18
C PRO A 15 10.36 6.22 5.68
N LEU A 16 9.55 5.67 4.77
CA LEU A 16 8.27 5.05 5.08
C LEU A 16 8.23 3.65 4.46
N TYR A 17 8.23 2.63 5.31
CA TYR A 17 8.28 1.23 4.88
C TYR A 17 6.96 0.53 5.16
N VAL A 18 6.56 -0.35 4.23
CA VAL A 18 5.45 -1.27 4.42
C VAL A 18 6.00 -2.62 4.84
N ARG A 19 5.40 -3.24 5.84
CA ARG A 19 5.82 -4.54 6.34
C ARG A 19 5.50 -5.64 5.30
N PRO A 20 6.36 -6.67 5.14
CA PRO A 20 6.00 -7.87 4.39
C PRO A 20 4.69 -8.51 4.90
N GLY A 21 3.94 -9.16 4.00
CA GLY A 21 2.62 -9.72 4.30
C GLY A 21 1.50 -8.69 4.41
N THR A 22 1.68 -7.51 3.80
CA THR A 22 0.66 -6.43 3.87
C THR A 22 -0.14 -6.35 2.57
N VAL A 23 -1.46 -6.37 2.71
CA VAL A 23 -2.40 -5.90 1.69
C VAL A 23 -2.79 -4.47 2.05
N LEU A 24 -2.46 -3.49 1.20
CA LEU A 24 -2.74 -2.09 1.46
C LEU A 24 -3.81 -1.58 0.49
N VAL A 25 -4.95 -1.13 1.03
CA VAL A 25 -6.04 -0.54 0.24
C VAL A 25 -5.88 0.99 0.27
N LEU A 26 -5.61 1.57 -0.89
CA LEU A 26 -5.47 3.01 -1.08
C LEU A 26 -6.73 3.55 -1.76
N GLY A 27 -7.32 4.59 -1.17
CA GLY A 27 -8.35 5.37 -1.83
C GLY A 27 -7.79 6.06 -3.08
N GLY A 28 -8.58 6.11 -4.14
CA GLY A 28 -8.21 6.73 -5.40
C GLY A 28 -9.26 7.71 -5.90
N GLY A 29 -8.98 8.28 -7.07
CA GLY A 29 -9.92 9.15 -7.76
C GLY A 29 -10.14 10.53 -7.11
N SER A 30 -11.31 11.10 -7.35
CA SER A 30 -11.61 12.49 -7.01
C SER A 30 -11.95 12.72 -5.53
N GLY A 31 -12.36 11.67 -4.80
CA GLY A 31 -12.72 11.76 -3.38
C GLY A 31 -11.54 12.18 -2.51
N VAL A 32 -10.37 11.56 -2.73
CA VAL A 32 -9.12 11.84 -2.00
C VAL A 32 -8.69 13.31 -2.15
N ARG A 33 -8.99 13.94 -3.29
CA ARG A 33 -8.63 15.36 -3.53
C ARG A 33 -9.55 16.35 -2.84
N ARG A 34 -10.72 15.91 -2.36
CA ARG A 34 -11.74 16.79 -1.74
C ARG A 34 -11.65 16.82 -0.21
N GLY A 35 -11.03 15.83 0.41
CA GLY A 35 -10.87 15.78 1.87
C GLY A 35 -10.49 14.39 2.38
N ALA A 36 -10.32 14.27 3.70
CA ALA A 36 -9.95 13.01 4.36
C ALA A 36 -11.15 12.06 4.58
N VAL A 37 -12.37 12.58 4.53
CA VAL A 37 -13.61 11.79 4.66
C VAL A 37 -14.23 11.62 3.29
N TYR A 38 -14.26 10.38 2.82
CA TYR A 38 -14.82 9.95 1.53
C TYR A 38 -15.25 8.47 1.65
N ASP A 39 -15.89 7.94 0.61
CA ASP A 39 -16.20 6.50 0.54
C ASP A 39 -14.90 5.72 0.29
N TYR A 40 -14.36 5.10 1.34
CA TYR A 40 -13.10 4.35 1.29
C TYR A 40 -13.16 3.11 0.38
N ALA A 41 -14.36 2.68 -0.04
CA ALA A 41 -14.55 1.58 -0.98
C ALA A 41 -14.77 2.03 -2.43
N GLN A 42 -14.72 3.34 -2.71
CA GLN A 42 -14.89 3.90 -4.05
C GLN A 42 -13.53 4.14 -4.72
N ASP A 43 -13.36 3.64 -5.95
CA ASP A 43 -12.19 3.84 -6.81
C ASP A 43 -10.85 3.54 -6.10
N VAL A 44 -10.57 2.26 -5.83
CA VAL A 44 -9.43 1.86 -4.98
C VAL A 44 -8.24 1.29 -5.77
N GLU A 45 -7.06 1.43 -5.18
CA GLU A 45 -5.85 0.71 -5.56
C GLU A 45 -5.45 -0.25 -4.42
N VAL A 46 -5.36 -1.55 -4.72
CA VAL A 46 -4.90 -2.58 -3.79
C VAL A 46 -3.43 -2.88 -4.08
N ARG A 47 -2.56 -2.65 -3.12
CA ARG A 47 -1.13 -2.97 -3.21
C ARG A 47 -0.78 -4.18 -2.38
N LEU A 48 -0.06 -5.11 -2.98
CA LEU A 48 0.38 -6.34 -2.33
C LEU A 48 1.86 -6.19 -1.99
N TYR A 49 2.25 -6.30 -0.72
CA TYR A 49 3.64 -6.20 -0.29
C TYR A 49 4.14 -7.52 0.29
N GLU A 50 4.93 -8.26 -0.50
CA GLU A 50 5.50 -9.56 -0.12
C GLU A 50 4.47 -10.49 0.54
N VAL A 51 3.30 -10.60 -0.08
CA VAL A 51 2.13 -11.31 0.48
C VAL A 51 2.20 -12.82 0.27
N GLN A 52 1.50 -13.53 1.14
CA GLN A 52 1.26 -14.96 1.07
C GLN A 52 -0.24 -15.24 1.07
N ALA A 53 -0.62 -16.47 0.71
CA ALA A 53 -2.01 -16.91 0.79
C ALA A 53 -2.57 -16.69 2.20
N GLY A 54 -3.75 -16.07 2.27
CA GLY A 54 -4.42 -15.75 3.53
C GLY A 54 -4.10 -14.37 4.11
N ASP A 55 -3.07 -13.67 3.61
CA ASP A 55 -2.84 -12.26 3.96
C ASP A 55 -4.01 -11.41 3.49
N GLY A 56 -4.31 -10.33 4.21
CA GLY A 56 -5.49 -9.52 3.90
C GLY A 56 -5.64 -8.26 4.72
N ALA A 57 -6.63 -7.47 4.33
CA ALA A 57 -6.99 -6.22 4.98
C ALA A 57 -8.50 -6.10 5.12
N ASP A 58 -8.94 -5.65 6.29
CA ASP A 58 -10.34 -5.32 6.53
C ASP A 58 -10.66 -3.97 5.87
N VAL A 59 -11.80 -3.91 5.18
CA VAL A 59 -12.31 -2.68 4.55
C VAL A 59 -13.40 -2.12 5.45
N VAL A 60 -13.33 -0.81 5.70
CA VAL A 60 -14.26 -0.10 6.57
C VAL A 60 -15.03 0.97 5.81
N ASP A 61 -16.22 1.31 6.30
CA ASP A 61 -16.97 2.47 5.84
C ASP A 61 -16.51 3.77 6.55
N ALA A 62 -17.19 4.88 6.25
CA ALA A 62 -16.89 6.20 6.80
C ALA A 62 -17.15 6.30 8.32
N ASP A 63 -17.97 5.41 8.88
CA ASP A 63 -18.23 5.32 10.32
C ASP A 63 -17.23 4.38 11.03
N GLY A 64 -16.34 3.74 10.26
CA GLY A 64 -15.32 2.81 10.75
C GLY A 64 -15.83 1.39 10.95
N ALA A 65 -17.04 1.06 10.49
CA ALA A 65 -17.57 -0.30 10.56
C ALA A 65 -16.95 -1.17 9.45
N VAL A 66 -16.55 -2.40 9.80
CA VAL A 66 -15.99 -3.35 8.84
C VAL A 66 -17.11 -3.84 7.91
N ILE A 67 -16.96 -3.57 6.61
CA ILE A 67 -17.90 -4.00 5.56
C ILE A 67 -17.46 -5.29 4.87
N GLY A 68 -16.21 -5.70 5.07
CA GLY A 68 -15.68 -6.96 4.56
C GLY A 68 -14.16 -7.01 4.63
N ARG A 69 -13.59 -8.03 4.00
CA ARG A 69 -12.14 -8.25 3.98
C ARG A 69 -11.68 -8.61 2.58
N VAL A 70 -10.57 -8.02 2.18
CA VAL A 70 -9.82 -8.39 0.99
C VAL A 70 -8.74 -9.39 1.39
N VAL A 71 -8.66 -10.52 0.69
CA VAL A 71 -7.76 -11.63 1.05
C VAL A 71 -7.04 -12.17 -0.17
N VAL A 72 -5.74 -12.40 -0.04
CA VAL A 72 -4.90 -13.04 -1.04
C VAL A 72 -5.26 -14.52 -1.15
N GLY A 73 -5.55 -14.96 -2.38
CA GLY A 73 -5.91 -16.34 -2.68
C GLY A 73 -4.75 -17.31 -2.51
N GLU A 74 -5.06 -18.60 -2.62
CA GLU A 74 -4.10 -19.70 -2.42
C GLU A 74 -2.91 -19.66 -3.39
N ASP A 75 -3.10 -19.06 -4.57
CA ASP A 75 -2.05 -18.91 -5.58
C ASP A 75 -1.07 -17.75 -5.31
N GLY A 76 -1.31 -16.97 -4.25
CA GLY A 76 -0.51 -15.81 -3.86
C GLY A 76 -0.59 -14.63 -4.84
N LYS A 77 -1.51 -14.68 -5.82
CA LYS A 77 -1.62 -13.70 -6.91
C LYS A 77 -3.03 -13.14 -7.07
N THR A 78 -4.02 -13.98 -6.86
CA THR A 78 -5.43 -13.57 -6.91
C THR A 78 -5.82 -12.90 -5.60
N VAL A 79 -6.80 -11.99 -5.70
CA VAL A 79 -7.34 -11.26 -4.56
C VAL A 79 -8.85 -11.43 -4.55
N THR A 80 -9.37 -11.92 -3.43
CA THR A 80 -10.81 -12.09 -3.16
C THR A 80 -11.35 -10.91 -2.36
N GLY A 81 -12.67 -10.70 -2.38
CA GLY A 81 -13.30 -9.56 -1.71
C GLY A 81 -13.24 -8.25 -2.51
N VAL A 82 -12.72 -8.27 -3.75
CA VAL A 82 -12.69 -7.08 -4.63
C VAL A 82 -14.09 -6.58 -5.02
N ASN A 83 -15.12 -7.42 -4.88
CA ASN A 83 -16.51 -7.06 -5.10
C ASN A 83 -17.07 -6.10 -4.02
N LEU A 84 -16.33 -5.87 -2.93
CA LEU A 84 -16.65 -4.84 -1.94
C LEU A 84 -16.47 -3.42 -2.53
N PHE A 85 -15.64 -3.28 -3.55
CA PHE A 85 -15.28 -2.00 -4.12
C PHE A 85 -16.24 -1.55 -5.23
N LYS A 86 -16.45 -0.24 -5.28
CA LYS A 86 -17.27 0.44 -6.29
C LYS A 86 -16.36 1.18 -7.26
N GLY A 87 -16.75 1.22 -8.53
CA GLY A 87 -15.97 1.90 -9.56
C GLY A 87 -14.71 1.14 -9.94
N SER A 88 -13.61 1.86 -10.13
CA SER A 88 -12.34 1.27 -10.55
C SER A 88 -11.65 0.55 -9.40
N CYS A 89 -11.26 -0.71 -9.59
CA CYS A 89 -10.41 -1.44 -8.65
C CYS A 89 -9.18 -1.95 -9.40
N VAL A 90 -7.99 -1.52 -8.99
CA VAL A 90 -6.72 -1.95 -9.58
C VAL A 90 -5.89 -2.65 -8.52
N VAL A 91 -5.47 -3.89 -8.80
CA VAL A 91 -4.53 -4.62 -7.95
C VAL A 91 -3.13 -4.49 -8.55
N ARG A 92 -2.15 -4.16 -7.72
CA ARG A 92 -0.74 -4.01 -8.12
C ARG A 92 0.20 -4.75 -7.18
N ASP A 93 1.20 -5.38 -7.78
CA ASP A 93 2.39 -5.86 -7.10
C ASP A 93 3.19 -4.69 -6.51
N PRO A 94 4.06 -4.95 -5.50
CA PRO A 94 4.79 -3.89 -4.85
C PRO A 94 5.82 -3.30 -5.81
N GLY A 95 5.87 -1.98 -5.82
CA GLY A 95 6.79 -1.18 -6.62
C GLY A 95 6.45 0.30 -6.45
N PHE A 96 7.46 1.15 -6.50
CA PHE A 96 7.21 2.53 -6.91
C PHE A 96 6.70 2.47 -8.36
N ALA A 97 5.93 3.45 -8.81
CA ALA A 97 5.56 3.54 -10.22
C ALA A 97 6.84 3.63 -11.10
N GLU A 98 6.76 4.07 -12.35
CA GLU A 98 7.93 4.20 -13.26
C GLU A 98 9.11 5.06 -12.73
N GLU A 99 9.03 5.61 -11.51
CA GLU A 99 10.11 6.30 -10.80
C GLU A 99 11.03 5.37 -10.01
N THR A 100 12.33 5.61 -10.15
CA THR A 100 13.40 4.99 -9.37
C THR A 100 13.57 5.69 -8.01
N VAL A 101 14.08 4.96 -7.02
CA VAL A 101 14.37 5.49 -5.66
C VAL A 101 15.27 6.73 -5.69
N GLU A 102 16.23 6.77 -6.61
CA GLU A 102 17.13 7.92 -6.81
C GLU A 102 16.39 9.15 -7.35
N SER A 103 15.45 8.97 -8.29
CA SER A 103 14.63 10.08 -8.79
C SER A 103 13.70 10.67 -7.73
N ALA A 104 13.37 9.91 -6.68
CA ALA A 104 12.64 10.41 -5.51
C ALA A 104 13.54 11.17 -4.51
N GLY A 105 14.83 11.35 -4.80
CA GLY A 105 15.78 12.03 -3.92
C GLY A 105 16.08 11.25 -2.63
N ILE A 106 16.04 9.92 -2.71
CA ILE A 106 16.39 9.02 -1.62
C ILE A 106 17.75 8.38 -1.95
N GLU A 107 18.71 8.53 -1.05
CA GLU A 107 20.04 7.93 -1.17
C GLU A 107 20.34 7.06 0.04
N THR A 108 20.59 5.77 -0.17
CA THR A 108 21.06 4.86 0.88
C THR A 108 22.54 5.13 1.14
N LEU A 109 22.91 5.38 2.40
CA LEU A 109 24.30 5.54 2.80
C LEU A 109 24.84 4.17 3.24
N GLU A 110 26.02 3.78 2.74
CA GLU A 110 26.65 2.50 3.12
C GLU A 110 26.82 2.38 4.65
N GLU A 111 26.58 1.17 5.17
CA GLU A 111 26.77 0.83 6.57
C GLU A 111 28.23 1.06 6.99
N ARG A 112 28.46 2.04 7.87
CA ARG A 112 29.63 1.99 8.73
C ARG A 112 29.29 1.08 9.91
N ALA A 113 29.94 -0.07 9.96
CA ALA A 113 29.96 -0.91 11.15
C ALA A 113 30.38 -0.05 12.35
N PHE A 114 29.55 -0.03 13.40
CA PHE A 114 29.90 0.49 14.72
C PHE A 114 30.75 -0.51 15.48
#